data_AF-A0A2V3UMD0-F1
#
_entry.id   AF-A0A2V3UMD0-F1
#
_cell.length_a   1.000
_cell.length_b   1.000
_cell.length_c   1.000
_cell.angle_alpha   90.00
_cell.angle_beta   90.00
_cell.angle_gamma   90.00
#
_symmetry.space_group_name_H-M   'P 1'
#
loop_
_entity.id
_entity.type
_entity.pdbx_description
1 polymer ?
#
loop_
_entity_poly.entity_id
_entity_poly.type
_entity_poly.pdbx_seq_one_letter_code
_entity_poly.pdbx_strand_id
1 'polypeptide(L)'
;MRLHWNRVRRARGLPMPLPPTPKRPLGPPVLFAIDGHPIRMRSDAVAAYGSWEAFLDRVVKVGLGMLEDPYNIGQPHAFWFDVASLAPEAERTSLRMGLHRRMWALRDERRSEGLRRMREARNAALAQVARPPSILARLLGKAA
;
A
#
# COMPACT_ATOMS: atom_id res chain seq x y z
N MET A 1 6.11 44.84 -8.90
CA MET A 1 7.31 45.54 -8.36
C MET A 1 8.02 44.87 -7.16
N ARG A 2 7.55 43.75 -6.57
CA ARG A 2 8.20 43.16 -5.36
C ARG A 2 9.50 42.37 -5.62
N LEU A 3 9.69 41.85 -6.84
CA LEU A 3 10.85 41.01 -7.20
C LEU A 3 12.18 41.78 -7.23
N HIS A 4 12.20 42.99 -7.80
CA HIS A 4 13.42 43.81 -7.86
C HIS A 4 13.90 44.23 -6.46
N TRP A 5 12.98 44.69 -5.62
CA TRP A 5 13.27 45.09 -4.24
C TRP A 5 13.78 43.91 -3.37
N ASN A 6 13.22 42.71 -3.53
CA ASN A 6 13.71 41.50 -2.86
C ASN A 6 15.12 41.08 -3.33
N ARG A 7 15.42 41.22 -4.63
CA ARG A 7 16.75 40.94 -5.18
C ARG A 7 17.80 41.90 -4.63
N VAL A 8 17.48 43.20 -4.56
CA VAL A 8 18.37 44.23 -4.00
C VAL A 8 18.66 43.99 -2.51
N ARG A 9 17.66 43.61 -1.71
CA ARG A 9 17.88 43.25 -0.29
C ARG A 9 18.80 42.04 -0.12
N ARG A 10 18.58 40.96 -0.89
CA ARG A 10 19.47 39.79 -0.87
C ARG A 10 20.91 40.12 -1.24
N ALA A 11 21.11 40.90 -2.30
CA ALA A 11 22.46 41.30 -2.74
C ALA A 11 23.19 42.17 -1.71
N ARG A 12 22.44 42.88 -0.85
CA ARG A 12 22.99 43.74 0.20
C ARG A 12 23.04 43.09 1.58
N GLY A 13 22.74 41.78 1.70
CA GLY A 13 22.70 41.08 2.98
C GLY A 13 21.64 41.62 3.96
N LEU A 14 20.66 42.37 3.47
CA LEU A 14 19.61 42.93 4.31
C LEU A 14 18.62 41.83 4.69
N PRO A 15 18.08 41.83 5.93
CA PRO A 15 17.12 40.81 6.37
C PRO A 15 15.95 40.74 5.40
N MET A 16 15.38 39.56 5.15
CA MET A 16 14.21 39.44 4.28
C MET A 16 12.92 39.77 5.05
N PRO A 17 11.92 40.43 4.43
CA PRO A 17 10.62 40.53 5.06
C PRO A 17 10.06 39.11 5.28
N LEU A 18 9.42 38.91 6.43
CA LEU A 18 8.72 37.66 6.70
C LEU A 18 7.62 37.45 5.64
N PRO A 19 7.40 36.20 5.21
CA PRO A 19 6.27 35.90 4.34
C PRO A 19 4.98 36.35 5.03
N PRO A 20 4.01 36.89 4.27
CA PRO A 20 2.74 37.31 4.86
C PRO A 20 2.08 36.13 5.57
N THR A 21 1.56 36.37 6.76
CA THR A 21 0.81 35.38 7.52
C THR A 21 -0.33 34.84 6.65
N PRO A 22 -0.49 33.51 6.51
CA PRO A 22 -1.55 32.95 5.70
C PRO A 22 -2.92 33.43 6.21
N LYS A 23 -3.78 33.88 5.28
CA LYS A 23 -5.11 34.46 5.60
C LYS A 23 -6.09 33.46 6.23
N ARG A 24 -5.76 32.17 6.21
CA ARG A 24 -6.55 31.09 6.80
C ARG A 24 -5.60 30.20 7.59
N PRO A 25 -6.05 29.63 8.73
CA PRO A 25 -5.28 28.58 9.37
C PRO A 25 -5.01 27.50 8.33
N LEU A 26 -3.74 27.23 8.06
CA LEU A 26 -3.36 26.07 7.28
C LEU A 26 -3.93 24.89 8.07
N GLY A 27 -4.90 24.19 7.47
CA GLY A 27 -5.41 22.96 8.05
C GLY A 27 -4.26 21.99 8.32
N PRO A 28 -4.49 20.94 9.12
CA PRO A 28 -3.44 19.97 9.40
C PRO A 28 -2.80 19.49 8.09
N PRO A 29 -1.46 19.35 8.06
CA PRO A 29 -0.77 18.92 6.86
C PRO A 29 -1.31 17.56 6.41
N VAL A 30 -1.32 17.33 5.10
CA VAL A 30 -1.61 16.00 4.55
C VAL A 30 -0.47 15.08 4.96
N LEU A 31 -0.79 13.98 5.62
CA LEU A 31 0.19 12.99 6.06
C LEU A 31 0.58 12.11 4.88
N PHE A 32 -0.42 11.58 4.16
CA PHE A 32 -0.24 10.76 2.98
C PHE A 32 -1.52 10.73 2.14
N ALA A 33 -1.46 10.11 0.96
CA ALA A 33 -2.63 9.84 0.14
C ALA A 33 -2.76 8.34 -0.12
N ILE A 34 -3.98 7.81 -0.02
CA ILE A 34 -4.32 6.44 -0.43
C ILE A 34 -5.47 6.51 -1.41
N ASP A 35 -5.34 5.84 -2.55
CA ASP A 35 -6.36 5.79 -3.62
C ASP A 35 -6.79 7.18 -4.12
N GLY A 36 -5.87 8.15 -4.12
CA GLY A 36 -6.17 9.53 -4.49
C GLY A 36 -6.85 10.36 -3.39
N HIS A 37 -7.14 9.76 -2.22
CA HIS A 37 -7.70 10.47 -1.07
C HIS A 37 -6.58 11.04 -0.19
N PRO A 38 -6.47 12.37 -0.02
CA PRO A 38 -5.51 12.97 0.91
C PRO A 38 -5.99 12.78 2.35
N ILE A 39 -5.17 12.17 3.20
CA ILE A 39 -5.49 11.88 4.60
C ILE A 39 -4.68 12.81 5.50
N ARG A 40 -5.37 13.63 6.30
CA ARG A 40 -4.77 14.50 7.34
C ARG A 40 -5.09 13.99 8.73
N MET A 41 -6.28 13.43 8.90
CA MET A 41 -6.84 13.02 10.18
C MET A 41 -7.77 11.81 10.04
N ARG A 42 -8.11 11.19 11.16
CA ARG A 42 -8.96 9.99 11.21
C ARG A 42 -10.34 10.20 10.55
N SER A 43 -10.93 11.39 10.66
CA SER A 43 -12.20 11.70 10.02
C SER A 43 -12.12 11.67 8.49
N ASP A 44 -11.00 12.11 7.90
CA ASP A 44 -10.79 12.01 6.45
C ASP A 44 -10.78 10.54 6.01
N ALA A 45 -10.12 9.68 6.79
CA ALA A 45 -10.08 8.24 6.54
C ALA A 45 -11.48 7.59 6.64
N VAL A 46 -12.26 7.93 7.67
CA VAL A 46 -13.64 7.43 7.80
C VAL A 46 -14.52 7.95 6.67
N ALA A 47 -14.37 9.21 6.26
CA ALA A 47 -15.14 9.79 5.16
C ALA A 47 -14.81 9.12 3.81
N ALA A 48 -13.53 8.78 3.57
CA ALA A 48 -13.10 8.13 2.33
C ALA A 48 -13.50 6.64 2.25
N TYR A 49 -13.43 5.91 3.37
CA TYR A 49 -13.60 4.44 3.38
C TYR A 49 -14.87 3.97 4.09
N GLY A 50 -15.73 4.88 4.53
CA GLY A 50 -16.98 4.62 5.25
C GLY A 50 -16.82 4.21 6.72
N SER A 51 -15.70 3.57 7.09
CA SER A 51 -15.39 3.21 8.47
C SER A 51 -13.89 3.18 8.73
N TRP A 52 -13.53 3.23 10.02
CA TRP A 52 -12.13 3.13 10.43
C TRP A 52 -11.53 1.77 10.11
N GLU A 53 -12.25 0.68 10.37
CA GLU A 53 -11.77 -0.68 10.07
C GLU A 53 -11.60 -0.90 8.56
N ALA A 54 -12.52 -0.41 7.74
CA ALA A 54 -12.38 -0.50 6.27
C ALA A 54 -11.13 0.25 5.78
N PHE A 55 -10.82 1.41 6.38
CA PHE A 55 -9.57 2.10 6.11
C PHE A 55 -8.35 1.28 6.55
N LEU A 56 -8.35 0.68 7.75
CA LEU A 56 -7.23 -0.14 8.22
C LEU A 56 -7.00 -1.36 7.32
N ASP A 57 -8.06 -2.02 6.86
CA ASP A 57 -7.96 -3.15 5.93
C ASP A 57 -7.39 -2.71 4.58
N ARG A 58 -7.72 -1.49 4.13
CA ARG A 58 -7.11 -0.92 2.93
C ARG A 58 -5.63 -0.60 3.14
N VAL A 59 -5.28 0.03 4.26
CA VAL A 59 -3.90 0.33 4.64
C VAL A 59 -3.05 -0.95 4.64
N VAL A 60 -3.56 -2.05 5.18
CA VAL A 60 -2.85 -3.34 5.18
C VAL A 60 -2.55 -3.81 3.76
N LYS A 61 -3.51 -3.71 2.84
CA LYS A 61 -3.32 -4.10 1.43
C LYS A 61 -2.30 -3.22 0.71
N VAL A 62 -2.34 -1.91 0.96
CA VAL A 62 -1.42 -0.93 0.37
C VAL A 62 -0.01 -1.12 0.92
N GLY A 63 0.13 -1.24 2.24
CA GLY A 63 1.40 -1.47 2.90
C GLY A 63 2.04 -2.80 2.51
N LEU A 64 1.25 -3.85 2.27
CA LEU A 64 1.76 -5.09 1.71
C LEU A 64 2.27 -4.89 0.27
N GLY A 65 1.52 -4.18 -0.59
CA GLY A 65 1.97 -3.85 -1.94
C GLY A 65 3.27 -3.03 -1.95
N MET A 66 3.42 -2.10 -1.01
CA MET A 66 4.64 -1.33 -0.82
C MET A 66 5.86 -2.19 -0.42
N LEU A 67 5.65 -3.28 0.32
CA LEU A 67 6.72 -4.23 0.70
C LEU A 67 7.04 -5.23 -0.41
N GLU A 68 6.06 -5.57 -1.23
CA GLU A 68 6.21 -6.50 -2.35
C GLU A 68 6.81 -5.82 -3.59
N ASP A 69 6.74 -4.49 -3.70
CA ASP A 69 7.32 -3.72 -4.81
C ASP A 69 8.85 -3.56 -4.67
N PRO A 70 9.65 -4.19 -5.54
CA PRO A 70 11.10 -4.10 -5.49
C PRO A 70 11.66 -2.73 -5.87
N TYR A 71 10.84 -1.86 -6.48
CA TYR A 71 11.22 -0.50 -6.88
C TYR A 71 10.75 0.56 -5.89
N ASN A 72 10.11 0.15 -4.79
CA ASN A 72 9.66 1.10 -3.79
C ASN A 72 10.85 1.64 -2.98
N ILE A 73 11.32 2.82 -3.39
CA ILE A 73 12.36 3.60 -2.71
C ILE A 73 11.79 4.33 -1.48
N GLY A 74 10.46 4.33 -1.32
CA GLY A 74 9.81 4.87 -0.13
C GLY A 74 10.20 4.08 1.11
N GLN A 75 10.22 4.73 2.27
CA GLN A 75 10.40 4.02 3.54
C GLN A 75 9.03 3.45 3.96
N PRO A 76 8.71 2.15 3.74
CA PRO A 76 7.45 1.57 4.20
C PRO A 76 7.27 1.76 5.72
N HIS A 77 8.37 1.87 6.48
CA HIS A 77 8.34 2.26 7.88
C HIS A 77 7.66 3.60 8.14
N ALA A 78 7.95 4.64 7.37
CA ALA A 78 7.37 5.97 7.54
C ALA A 78 5.84 5.94 7.35
N PHE A 79 5.36 5.21 6.33
CA PHE A 79 3.94 5.01 6.08
C PHE A 79 3.20 4.46 7.31
N TRP A 80 3.77 3.46 7.99
CA TRP A 80 3.16 2.90 9.21
C TRP A 80 3.13 3.89 10.38
N PHE A 81 4.15 4.74 10.51
CA PHE A 81 4.16 5.81 11.51
C PHE A 81 3.10 6.85 11.22
N ASP A 82 2.95 7.24 9.96
CA ASP A 82 1.95 8.22 9.55
C ASP A 82 0.53 7.71 9.79
N VAL A 83 0.25 6.44 9.45
CA VAL A 83 -1.05 5.82 9.77
C VAL A 83 -1.28 5.79 11.28
N ALA A 84 -0.29 5.39 12.07
CA ALA A 84 -0.43 5.33 13.52
C ALA A 84 -0.69 6.73 14.12
N SER A 85 -0.14 7.80 13.52
CA SER A 85 -0.34 9.17 13.99
C SER A 85 -1.80 9.63 13.96
N LEU A 86 -2.65 9.00 13.14
CA LEU A 86 -4.09 9.24 13.06
C LEU A 86 -4.86 8.77 14.30
N ALA A 87 -4.28 7.87 15.10
CA ALA A 87 -4.86 7.37 16.33
C ALA A 87 -4.35 8.16 17.56
N PRO A 88 -5.13 8.17 18.66
CA PRO A 88 -4.68 8.71 19.94
C PRO A 88 -3.34 8.10 20.35
N GLU A 89 -2.49 8.88 21.03
CA GLU A 89 -1.12 8.49 21.36
C GLU A 89 -1.04 7.15 22.10
N ALA A 90 -1.96 6.92 23.05
CA ALA A 90 -2.07 5.69 23.82
C ALA A 90 -2.33 4.43 22.97
N GLU A 91 -2.92 4.57 21.77
CA GLU A 91 -3.30 3.46 20.90
C GLU A 91 -2.28 3.21 19.77
N ARG A 92 -1.30 4.11 19.56
CA ARG A 92 -0.42 4.04 18.38
C ARG A 92 0.39 2.77 18.30
N THR A 93 0.95 2.35 19.44
CA THR A 93 1.78 1.14 19.50
C THR A 93 0.96 -0.11 19.25
N SER A 94 -0.22 -0.23 19.87
CA SER A 94 -1.11 -1.39 19.68
C SER A 94 -1.65 -1.43 18.25
N LEU A 95 -2.04 -0.29 17.69
CA LEU A 95 -2.49 -0.16 16.30
C LEU A 95 -1.40 -0.63 15.33
N ARG A 96 -0.17 -0.15 15.47
CA ARG A 96 0.95 -0.54 14.61
C ARG A 96 1.19 -2.06 14.67
N MET A 97 1.20 -2.64 15.87
CA MET A 97 1.35 -4.08 16.04
C MET A 97 0.19 -4.86 15.42
N GLY A 98 -1.05 -4.37 15.56
CA GLY A 98 -2.23 -4.95 14.95
C GLY A 98 -2.17 -4.95 13.42
N LEU A 99 -1.81 -3.82 12.83
CA LEU A 99 -1.62 -3.67 11.37
C LEU A 99 -0.53 -4.60 10.86
N HIS A 100 0.59 -4.70 11.57
CA HIS A 100 1.69 -5.59 11.21
C HIS A 100 1.22 -7.06 11.20
N ARG A 101 0.50 -7.50 12.24
CA ARG A 101 -0.07 -8.86 12.29
C ARG A 101 -1.04 -9.14 11.15
N ARG A 102 -1.99 -8.23 10.90
CA ARG A 102 -2.96 -8.37 9.79
C ARG A 102 -2.25 -8.46 8.44
N MET A 103 -1.20 -7.67 8.25
CA MET A 103 -0.40 -7.68 7.02
C MET A 103 0.34 -9.00 6.80
N TRP A 104 1.00 -9.54 7.84
CA TRP A 104 1.66 -10.84 7.72
C TRP A 104 0.67 -11.98 7.49
N ALA A 105 -0.49 -11.95 8.16
CA ALA A 105 -1.56 -12.91 7.90
C ALA A 105 -2.02 -12.86 6.43
N LEU A 106 -2.24 -11.66 5.88
CA LEU A 106 -2.59 -11.48 4.47
C LEU A 106 -1.49 -11.98 3.52
N ARG A 107 -0.22 -11.75 3.86
CA ARG A 107 0.92 -12.22 3.08
C ARG A 107 0.99 -13.75 3.05
N ASP A 108 0.81 -14.39 4.20
CA ASP A 108 0.83 -15.85 4.33
C ASP A 108 -0.36 -16.49 3.60
N GLU A 109 -1.54 -15.86 3.67
CA GLU A 109 -2.71 -16.26 2.90
C GLU A 109 -2.43 -16.20 1.39
N ARG A 110 -1.90 -15.09 0.87
CA ARG A 110 -1.51 -14.97 -0.55
C ARG A 110 -0.49 -16.02 -0.97
N ARG A 111 0.50 -16.29 -0.12
CA ARG A 111 1.55 -17.26 -0.39
C ARG A 111 1.00 -18.68 -0.45
N SER A 112 0.16 -19.05 0.52
CA SER A 112 -0.47 -20.38 0.57
C SER A 112 -1.42 -20.61 -0.60
N GLU A 113 -2.20 -19.60 -0.99
CA GLU A 113 -3.06 -19.64 -2.18
C GLU A 113 -2.22 -19.78 -3.47
N GLY A 114 -1.10 -19.06 -3.59
CA GLY A 114 -0.17 -19.21 -4.71
C GLY A 114 0.42 -20.62 -4.82
N LEU A 115 0.83 -21.21 -3.67
CA LEU A 115 1.30 -22.60 -3.60
C LEU A 115 0.22 -23.60 -4.01
N ARG A 116 -1.03 -23.38 -3.56
CA ARG A 116 -2.18 -24.22 -3.91
C ARG A 116 -2.41 -24.23 -5.42
N ARG A 117 -2.45 -23.04 -6.05
CA ARG A 117 -2.62 -22.91 -7.51
C ARG A 117 -1.51 -23.57 -8.30
N MET A 118 -0.25 -23.45 -7.85
CA MET A 118 0.87 -24.15 -8.50
C MET A 118 0.72 -25.68 -8.40
N ARG A 119 0.27 -26.19 -7.26
CA ARG A 119 0.02 -27.63 -7.08
C ARG A 119 -1.10 -28.13 -7.99
N GLU A 120 -2.19 -27.37 -8.10
CA GLU A 120 -3.31 -27.67 -9.01
C GLU A 120 -2.88 -27.65 -10.47
N ALA A 121 -2.13 -26.63 -10.89
CA ALA A 121 -1.58 -26.54 -12.25
C ALA A 121 -0.63 -27.71 -12.56
N ARG A 122 0.25 -28.08 -11.62
CA ARG A 122 1.13 -29.25 -11.76
C ARG A 122 0.34 -30.54 -11.89
N ASN A 123 -0.68 -30.74 -11.05
CA ASN A 123 -1.54 -31.93 -11.12
C ASN A 123 -2.32 -31.99 -12.45
N ALA A 124 -2.82 -30.86 -12.93
CA ALA A 124 -3.50 -30.77 -14.22
C ALA A 124 -2.55 -31.10 -15.39
N ALA A 125 -1.31 -30.60 -15.35
CA ALA A 125 -0.29 -30.92 -16.35
C ALA A 125 0.07 -32.41 -16.35
N LEU A 126 0.26 -33.01 -15.17
CA LEU A 126 0.51 -34.46 -15.04
C LEU A 126 -0.66 -35.29 -15.56
N ALA A 127 -1.91 -34.87 -15.32
CA ALA A 127 -3.08 -35.53 -15.86
C ALA A 127 -3.19 -35.42 -17.40
N GLN A 128 -2.69 -34.34 -18.00
CA GLN A 128 -2.61 -34.21 -19.46
C GLN A 128 -1.50 -35.09 -20.07
N VAL A 129 -0.35 -35.23 -19.39
CA VAL A 129 0.73 -36.15 -19.81
C VAL A 129 0.30 -37.61 -19.68
N ALA A 130 -0.53 -37.93 -18.68
CA ALA A 130 -1.10 -39.26 -18.49
C ALA A 130 -2.26 -39.59 -19.44
N ARG A 131 -2.73 -38.64 -20.27
CA ARG A 131 -3.70 -38.98 -21.33
C ARG A 131 -2.98 -39.79 -22.42
N PRO A 132 -3.38 -41.04 -22.69
CA PRO A 132 -2.77 -41.80 -23.77
C PRO A 132 -3.02 -41.06 -25.09
N PRO A 133 -1.98 -40.86 -25.93
CA PRO A 133 -2.13 -40.13 -27.16
C PRO A 133 -2.89 -41.01 -28.15
N SER A 134 -3.93 -40.40 -28.74
CA SER A 134 -4.52 -40.78 -30.03
C SER A 134 -5.40 -42.03 -30.12
N ILE A 135 -6.29 -41.95 -31.11
CA ILE A 135 -7.24 -42.96 -31.59
C ILE A 135 -6.56 -44.34 -31.82
N LEU A 136 -5.25 -44.38 -32.08
CA LEU A 136 -4.48 -45.62 -32.25
C LEU A 136 -4.41 -46.47 -30.97
N ALA A 137 -4.38 -45.87 -29.77
CA ALA A 137 -4.44 -46.62 -28.52
C ALA A 137 -5.81 -47.28 -28.29
N ARG A 138 -6.87 -46.75 -28.92
CA ARG A 138 -8.23 -47.33 -28.93
C ARG A 138 -8.39 -48.43 -29.98
N LEU A 139 -7.63 -48.38 -31.08
CA LEU A 139 -7.70 -49.33 -32.19
C LEU A 139 -6.74 -50.53 -32.02
N LEU A 140 -5.57 -50.33 -31.40
CA LEU A 140 -4.58 -51.39 -31.16
C LEU A 140 -4.71 -52.07 -29.78
N GLY A 141 -5.66 -51.64 -28.95
CA GLY A 141 -6.00 -52.29 -27.68
C GLY A 141 -6.85 -53.56 -27.82
N LYS A 142 -6.79 -54.25 -28.97
CA LYS A 142 -7.52 -55.50 -29.22
C LYS A 142 -6.56 -56.55 -29.78
N ALA A 143 -6.71 -57.79 -29.27
CA ALA A 143 -6.11 -59.06 -29.71
C ALA A 143 -4.88 -59.57 -28.93
N ALA A 144 -5.14 -60.22 -27.79
CA ALA A 144 -4.71 -61.59 -27.45
C ALA A 144 -5.41 -62.01 -26.16
#